data_AF-A0A453JQ90-F1
#
_entry.id   AF-A0A453JQ90-F1
#
_cell.length_a   1.000
_cell.length_b   1.000
_cell.length_c   1.000
_cell.angle_alpha   90.00
_cell.angle_beta   90.00
_cell.angle_gamma   90.00
#
_symmetry.space_group_name_H-M   'P 1'
#
loop_
_entity.id
_entity.type
_entity.pdbx_description
1 polymer ?
#
loop_
_entity_poly.entity_id
_entity_poly.type
_entity_poly.pdbx_seq_one_letter_code
_entity_poly.pdbx_strand_id
1 'polypeptide(L)'
;MASAEAPAARPILYSYWRSSCSHRVRIALNLKGIDYEYRAVNLLKGEQSDPEFMKLNPMKFVPALVDGDAVIGDSYAIALYLEDKYPQRPLLPQDLKKKALNIQIASIVCSGIQPLHNLTLVRFIEQKVGTGESIPWVQQQIDRGFTAVENMIKGCAGKFAMGDEVQLVRMLPYYFLSLYFLLLNT
;
A
#
# COMPACT_ATOMS: atom_id res chain seq x y z
N MET A 1 -34.31 -28.45 1.75
CA MET A 1 -34.24 -27.05 2.24
C MET A 1 -32.80 -26.62 2.15
N ALA A 2 -32.44 -25.83 1.14
CA ALA A 2 -31.11 -25.23 1.06
C ALA A 2 -31.02 -24.14 2.13
N SER A 3 -30.06 -24.23 3.04
CA SER A 3 -29.77 -23.15 3.98
C SER A 3 -29.29 -21.94 3.18
N ALA A 4 -30.01 -20.83 3.27
CA ALA A 4 -29.50 -19.55 2.80
C ALA A 4 -28.28 -19.19 3.66
N GLU A 5 -27.07 -19.31 3.11
CA GLU A 5 -25.88 -18.73 3.72
C GLU A 5 -26.13 -17.24 3.92
N ALA A 6 -25.91 -16.76 5.14
CA ALA A 6 -25.94 -15.33 5.42
C ALA A 6 -24.96 -14.62 4.46
N PRO A 7 -25.31 -13.44 3.91
CA PRO A 7 -24.39 -12.72 3.04
C PRO A 7 -23.07 -12.50 3.78
N ALA A 8 -21.96 -12.92 3.16
CA ALA A 8 -20.63 -12.76 3.73
C ALA A 8 -20.44 -11.31 4.18
N ALA A 9 -20.03 -11.11 5.44
CA ALA A 9 -19.87 -9.78 5.99
C ALA A 9 -18.85 -8.98 5.16
N ARG A 10 -19.17 -7.71 4.91
CA ARG A 10 -18.29 -6.82 4.12
C ARG A 10 -16.94 -6.66 4.82
N PRO A 11 -15.81 -6.68 4.09
CA PRO A 11 -14.51 -6.39 4.67
C PRO A 11 -14.49 -4.99 5.30
N ILE A 12 -13.75 -4.84 6.39
CA ILE A 12 -13.56 -3.57 7.10
C ILE A 12 -12.10 -3.15 6.92
N LEU A 13 -11.88 -1.99 6.30
CA LEU A 13 -10.57 -1.40 6.10
C LEU A 13 -10.34 -0.28 7.12
N TYR A 14 -9.42 -0.50 8.05
CA TYR A 14 -8.87 0.56 8.88
C TYR A 14 -7.83 1.35 8.10
N SER A 15 -8.09 2.63 7.89
CA SER A 15 -7.33 3.46 6.96
C SER A 15 -7.16 4.90 7.45
N TYR A 16 -6.05 5.50 7.05
CA TYR A 16 -5.83 6.94 7.12
C TYR A 16 -5.79 7.54 5.72
N TRP A 17 -6.52 8.63 5.49
CA TRP A 17 -6.76 9.15 4.15
C TRP A 17 -5.48 9.60 3.42
N ARG A 18 -4.46 10.10 4.15
CA ARG A 18 -3.12 10.46 3.62
C ARG A 18 -2.10 9.32 3.65
N SER A 19 -2.45 8.14 4.17
CA SER A 19 -1.51 7.01 4.21
C SER A 19 -1.36 6.41 2.82
N SER A 20 -0.14 6.39 2.30
CA SER A 20 0.18 5.73 1.02
C SER A 20 -0.08 4.24 1.08
N CYS A 21 0.25 3.57 2.20
CA CYS A 21 -0.03 2.15 2.40
C CYS A 21 -1.53 1.86 2.40
N SER A 22 -2.34 2.69 3.08
CA SER A 22 -3.80 2.53 3.07
C SER A 22 -4.40 2.85 1.70
N HIS A 23 -3.81 3.80 0.97
CA HIS A 23 -4.22 4.11 -0.39
C HIS A 23 -4.03 2.92 -1.35
N ARG A 24 -2.93 2.16 -1.23
CA ARG A 24 -2.74 0.91 -2.00
C ARG A 24 -3.92 -0.04 -1.80
N VAL A 25 -4.28 -0.35 -0.54
CA VAL A 25 -5.39 -1.29 -0.27
C VAL A 25 -6.73 -0.78 -0.80
N ARG A 26 -7.00 0.52 -0.67
CA ARG A 26 -8.20 1.13 -1.29
C ARG A 26 -8.22 0.92 -2.81
N ILE A 27 -7.10 1.13 -3.50
CA ILE A 27 -7.01 0.87 -4.94
C ILE A 27 -7.28 -0.61 -5.24
N ALA A 28 -6.66 -1.56 -4.51
CA ALA A 28 -6.88 -2.99 -4.73
C ALA A 28 -8.35 -3.39 -4.60
N LEU A 29 -9.01 -2.96 -3.52
CA LEU A 29 -10.43 -3.22 -3.29
C LEU A 29 -11.29 -2.66 -4.43
N ASN A 30 -11.04 -1.42 -4.86
CA ASN A 30 -11.77 -0.79 -5.96
C ASN A 30 -11.54 -1.50 -7.31
N LEU A 31 -10.31 -1.86 -7.64
CA LEU A 31 -9.99 -2.58 -8.88
C LEU A 31 -10.66 -3.96 -8.93
N LYS A 32 -10.68 -4.66 -7.78
CA LYS A 32 -11.41 -5.93 -7.64
C LYS A 32 -12.92 -5.77 -7.57
N GLY A 33 -13.44 -4.56 -7.37
CA GLY A 33 -14.87 -4.30 -7.21
C GLY A 33 -15.43 -4.82 -5.89
N ILE A 34 -14.60 -4.89 -4.86
CA ILE A 34 -14.98 -5.35 -3.52
C ILE A 34 -15.52 -4.16 -2.74
N ASP A 35 -16.77 -4.26 -2.30
CA ASP A 35 -17.39 -3.26 -1.44
C ASP A 35 -16.96 -3.48 0.03
N TYR A 36 -16.54 -2.42 0.72
CA TYR A 36 -15.92 -2.51 2.04
C TYR A 36 -16.37 -1.37 2.96
N GLU A 37 -16.27 -1.57 4.27
CA GLU A 37 -16.47 -0.53 5.28
C GLU A 37 -15.16 0.22 5.51
N TYR A 38 -15.16 1.55 5.41
CA TYR A 38 -14.00 2.37 5.73
C TYR A 38 -14.05 2.79 7.20
N ARG A 39 -13.04 2.40 7.99
CA ARG A 39 -12.84 2.89 9.36
C ARG A 39 -11.64 3.83 9.43
N ALA A 40 -11.90 5.08 9.80
CA ALA A 40 -10.86 6.08 9.92
C ALA A 40 -9.98 5.82 11.16
N VAL A 41 -8.66 5.91 10.98
CA VAL A 41 -7.69 5.96 12.08
C VAL A 41 -6.83 7.19 11.87
N ASN A 42 -6.89 8.15 12.80
CA ASN A 42 -6.20 9.42 12.69
C ASN A 42 -4.76 9.33 13.22
N LEU A 43 -3.80 9.26 12.29
CA LEU A 43 -2.38 9.17 12.62
C LEU A 43 -1.80 10.43 13.28
N LEU A 44 -2.44 11.60 13.08
CA LEU A 44 -2.01 12.84 13.70
C LEU A 44 -2.42 12.90 15.18
N LYS A 45 -3.56 12.30 15.52
CA LYS A 45 -4.04 12.16 16.91
C LYS A 45 -3.45 10.95 17.64
N GLY A 46 -2.73 10.07 16.95
CA GLY A 46 -2.12 8.89 17.56
C GLY A 46 -3.09 7.74 17.79
N GLU A 47 -4.26 7.73 17.14
CA GLU A 47 -5.31 6.71 17.31
C GLU A 47 -4.84 5.29 16.95
N GLN A 48 -3.75 5.15 16.19
CA GLN A 48 -3.10 3.86 15.96
C GLN A 48 -2.49 3.21 17.22
N SER A 49 -2.42 3.94 18.33
CA SER A 49 -2.02 3.42 19.64
C SER A 49 -3.20 3.05 20.53
N ASP A 50 -4.43 3.19 20.04
CA ASP A 50 -5.62 2.75 20.76
C ASP A 50 -5.56 1.24 21.05
N PRO A 51 -5.89 0.78 22.27
CA PRO A 51 -5.82 -0.63 22.62
C PRO A 51 -6.66 -1.54 21.72
N GLU A 52 -7.81 -1.09 21.21
CA GLU A 52 -8.64 -1.89 20.30
C GLU A 52 -7.99 -1.99 18.91
N PHE A 53 -7.39 -0.90 18.41
CA PHE A 53 -6.63 -0.97 17.15
C PHE A 53 -5.37 -1.84 17.28
N MET A 54 -4.69 -1.80 18.42
CA MET A 54 -3.49 -2.61 18.68
C MET A 54 -3.78 -4.11 18.66
N LYS A 55 -4.98 -4.55 19.05
CA LYS A 55 -5.40 -5.96 18.92
C LYS A 55 -5.46 -6.39 17.44
N LEU A 56 -5.77 -5.45 16.54
CA LEU A 56 -5.84 -5.71 15.10
C LEU A 56 -4.46 -5.66 14.45
N ASN A 57 -3.65 -4.67 14.80
CA ASN A 57 -2.29 -4.54 14.28
C ASN A 57 -1.30 -4.12 15.39
N PRO A 58 -0.53 -5.09 15.94
CA PRO A 58 0.46 -4.83 16.98
C PRO A 58 1.57 -3.85 16.57
N MET A 59 1.83 -3.71 15.26
CA MET A 59 2.79 -2.74 14.72
C MET A 59 2.29 -1.29 14.79
N LYS A 60 1.03 -1.05 15.16
CA LYS A 60 0.44 0.30 15.29
C LYS A 60 0.53 1.11 14.00
N PHE A 61 0.37 0.45 12.86
CA PHE A 61 0.33 1.10 11.56
C PHE A 61 -0.98 0.82 10.83
N VAL A 62 -1.35 1.72 9.94
CA VAL A 62 -2.41 1.49 8.95
C VAL A 62 -1.78 1.16 7.60
N PRO A 63 -2.43 0.33 6.77
CA PRO A 63 -3.77 -0.25 6.93
C PRO A 63 -3.81 -1.51 7.80
N ALA A 64 -5.03 -1.84 8.24
CA ALA A 64 -5.41 -3.19 8.68
C ALA A 64 -6.74 -3.55 8.01
N LEU A 65 -6.85 -4.77 7.49
CA LEU A 65 -8.06 -5.30 6.87
C LEU A 65 -8.63 -6.40 7.78
N VAL A 66 -9.92 -6.31 8.08
CA VAL A 66 -10.69 -7.40 8.71
C VAL A 66 -11.66 -7.94 7.66
N ASP A 67 -11.57 -9.22 7.35
CA ASP A 67 -12.38 -9.86 6.33
C ASP A 67 -12.80 -11.27 6.79
N GLY A 68 -13.96 -11.34 7.43
CA GLY A 68 -14.41 -12.54 8.14
C GLY A 68 -13.59 -12.77 9.41
N ASP A 69 -12.96 -13.94 9.50
CA ASP A 69 -12.05 -14.34 10.57
C ASP A 69 -10.60 -13.87 10.34
N ALA A 70 -10.27 -13.41 9.13
CA ALA A 70 -8.94 -12.92 8.79
C ALA A 70 -8.75 -11.47 9.25
N VAL A 71 -7.68 -11.24 10.01
CA VAL A 71 -7.18 -9.90 10.38
C VAL A 71 -5.76 -9.75 9.86
N ILE A 72 -5.56 -8.83 8.92
CA ILE A 72 -4.32 -8.72 8.16
C ILE A 72 -3.81 -7.28 8.26
N GLY A 73 -2.62 -7.11 8.83
CA GLY A 73 -1.83 -5.89 8.73
C GLY A 73 -0.91 -5.94 7.51
N ASP A 74 -0.32 -4.79 7.17
CA ASP A 74 0.59 -4.59 6.03
C ASP A 74 -0.10 -4.53 4.65
N SER A 75 0.16 -3.44 3.92
CA SER A 75 -0.51 -3.19 2.62
C SER A 75 -0.14 -4.21 1.54
N TYR A 76 1.07 -4.78 1.59
CA TYR A 76 1.54 -5.75 0.61
C TYR A 76 0.94 -7.13 0.89
N ALA A 77 0.93 -7.56 2.15
CA ALA A 77 0.28 -8.80 2.57
C ALA A 77 -1.23 -8.77 2.26
N ILE A 78 -1.90 -7.65 2.54
CA ILE A 78 -3.32 -7.48 2.20
C ILE A 78 -3.54 -7.59 0.68
N ALA A 79 -2.67 -6.99 -0.15
CA ALA A 79 -2.83 -7.07 -1.60
C ALA A 79 -2.71 -8.50 -2.13
N LEU A 80 -1.78 -9.29 -1.60
CA LEU A 80 -1.63 -10.71 -1.95
C LEU A 80 -2.82 -11.55 -1.46
N TYR A 81 -3.27 -11.32 -0.23
CA TYR A 81 -4.47 -11.97 0.30
C TYR A 81 -5.70 -11.69 -0.57
N LEU A 82 -5.91 -10.44 -0.98
CA LEU A 82 -7.01 -10.07 -1.86
C LEU A 82 -6.88 -10.72 -3.23
N GLU A 83 -5.66 -10.88 -3.74
CA GLU A 83 -5.41 -11.58 -5.01
C GLU A 83 -5.82 -13.04 -4.96
N ASP A 84 -5.50 -13.74 -3.88
CA ASP A 84 -5.80 -15.16 -3.72
C ASP A 84 -7.28 -15.41 -3.35
N LYS A 85 -7.85 -14.61 -2.42
CA LYS A 85 -9.25 -14.78 -1.97
C LYS A 85 -10.28 -14.34 -3.00
N TYR A 86 -9.99 -13.28 -3.75
CA TYR A 86 -10.89 -12.72 -4.76
C TYR A 86 -10.20 -12.81 -6.14
N PRO A 87 -10.17 -14.00 -6.76
CA PRO A 87 -9.46 -14.23 -8.01
C PRO A 87 -10.11 -13.52 -9.21
N GLN A 88 -11.35 -13.05 -9.07
CA GLN A 88 -12.01 -12.25 -10.09
C GLN A 88 -11.31 -10.90 -10.21
N ARG A 89 -11.01 -10.46 -11.45
CA ARG A 89 -10.24 -9.24 -11.74
C ARG A 89 -8.83 -9.32 -11.10
N PRO A 90 -7.94 -10.14 -11.65
CA PRO A 90 -6.59 -10.32 -11.11
C PRO A 90 -5.82 -9.00 -11.14
N LEU A 91 -5.09 -8.72 -10.06
CA LEU A 91 -4.18 -7.58 -9.96
C LEU A 91 -2.81 -7.91 -10.55
N LEU A 92 -2.48 -9.20 -10.66
CA LEU A 92 -1.21 -9.68 -11.18
C LEU A 92 -1.39 -10.38 -12.54
N PRO A 93 -0.42 -10.25 -13.44
CA PRO A 93 -0.43 -11.02 -14.69
C PRO A 93 -0.28 -12.52 -14.41
N GLN A 94 -0.83 -13.34 -15.29
CA GLN A 94 -0.75 -14.80 -15.20
C GLN A 94 0.61 -15.35 -15.66
N ASP A 95 1.29 -14.65 -16.57
CA ASP A 95 2.64 -15.01 -17.00
C ASP A 95 3.62 -14.93 -15.82
N LEU A 96 4.37 -16.02 -15.59
CA LEU A 96 5.24 -16.17 -14.44
C LEU A 96 6.31 -15.07 -14.37
N LYS A 97 6.94 -14.73 -15.50
CA LYS A 97 8.02 -13.73 -15.54
C LYS A 97 7.48 -12.32 -15.27
N LYS A 98 6.34 -11.97 -15.89
CA LYS A 98 5.67 -10.69 -15.64
C LYS A 98 5.13 -10.58 -14.21
N LYS A 99 4.65 -11.69 -13.63
CA LYS A 99 4.19 -11.75 -12.24
C LYS A 99 5.35 -11.53 -11.27
N ALA A 100 6.47 -12.22 -11.50
CA ALA A 100 7.69 -12.05 -10.71
C ALA A 100 8.18 -10.59 -10.75
N LEU A 101 8.18 -9.95 -11.92
CA LEU A 101 8.59 -8.56 -12.06
C LEU A 101 7.62 -7.58 -11.36
N ASN A 102 6.31 -7.80 -11.45
CA ASN A 102 5.32 -7.01 -10.71
C ASN A 102 5.52 -7.12 -9.19
N ILE A 103 5.73 -8.35 -8.70
CA ILE A 103 6.03 -8.64 -7.29
C ILE A 103 7.33 -7.96 -6.84
N GLN A 104 8.38 -8.02 -7.68
CA GLN A 104 9.67 -7.39 -7.40
C GLN A 104 9.52 -5.88 -7.25
N ILE A 105 8.85 -5.21 -8.20
CA ILE A 105 8.61 -3.76 -8.15
C ILE A 105 7.78 -3.40 -6.91
N ALA A 106 6.76 -4.21 -6.60
CA ALA A 106 5.95 -4.00 -5.41
C ALA A 106 6.76 -4.11 -4.12
N SER A 107 7.63 -5.11 -4.02
CA SER A 107 8.53 -5.28 -2.88
C SER A 107 9.52 -4.10 -2.74
N ILE A 108 10.08 -3.58 -3.85
CA ILE A 108 10.94 -2.39 -3.82
C ILE A 108 10.20 -1.21 -3.20
N VAL A 109 8.95 -0.96 -3.62
CA VAL A 109 8.19 0.18 -3.11
C VAL A 109 7.72 -0.05 -1.67
N CYS A 110 7.28 -1.26 -1.33
CA CYS A 110 6.74 -1.58 0.00
C CYS A 110 7.81 -1.73 1.07
N SER A 111 8.98 -2.27 0.73
CA SER A 111 10.04 -2.61 1.68
C SER A 111 11.28 -1.75 1.51
N GLY A 112 11.60 -1.35 0.27
CA GLY A 112 12.82 -0.60 -0.06
C GLY A 112 12.66 0.93 -0.08
N ILE A 113 11.43 1.44 -0.21
CA ILE A 113 11.14 2.88 -0.27
C ILE A 113 10.29 3.31 0.93
N GLN A 114 9.06 2.78 1.04
CA GLN A 114 8.08 3.30 2.00
C GLN A 114 8.54 3.34 3.47
N PRO A 115 9.22 2.32 4.00
CA PRO A 115 9.65 2.33 5.39
C PRO A 115 10.73 3.39 5.65
N LEU A 116 11.52 3.73 4.63
CA LEU A 116 12.64 4.67 4.75
C LEU A 116 12.22 6.15 4.70
N HIS A 117 10.96 6.45 4.43
CA HIS A 117 10.41 7.80 4.50
C HIS A 117 9.10 7.87 5.30
N ASN A 118 8.83 6.85 6.12
CA ASN A 118 7.62 6.83 6.93
C ASN A 118 7.69 7.92 8.03
N LEU A 119 6.51 8.28 8.56
CA LEU A 119 6.38 9.35 9.55
C LEU A 119 7.24 9.14 10.81
N THR A 120 7.38 7.90 11.26
CA THR A 120 8.17 7.57 12.45
C THR A 120 9.65 7.85 12.24
N LEU A 121 10.20 7.45 11.08
CA LEU A 121 11.59 7.68 10.73
C LEU A 121 11.86 9.16 10.44
N VAL A 122 10.97 9.83 9.71
CA VAL A 122 11.06 11.28 9.47
C VAL A 122 11.13 12.04 10.79
N ARG A 123 10.24 11.75 11.74
CA ARG A 123 10.27 12.36 13.08
C ARG A 123 11.55 12.03 13.84
N PHE A 124 12.05 10.79 13.73
CA PHE A 124 13.31 10.41 14.36
C PHE A 124 14.49 11.22 13.82
N ILE A 125 14.59 11.39 12.50
CA ILE A 125 15.66 12.17 11.86
C ILE A 125 15.59 13.63 12.31
N GLU A 126 14.41 14.25 12.25
CA GLU A 126 14.22 15.64 12.68
C GLU A 126 14.60 15.85 14.16
N GLN A 127 14.33 14.86 15.03
CA GLN A 127 14.61 14.97 16.46
C GLN A 127 16.04 14.62 16.86
N LYS A 128 16.70 13.69 16.15
CA LYS A 128 17.97 13.08 16.57
C LYS A 128 19.16 13.43 15.69
N VAL A 129 18.91 13.79 14.42
CA VAL A 129 19.96 14.15 13.45
C VAL A 129 19.99 15.66 13.28
N GLY A 130 18.84 16.27 12.99
CA GLY A 130 18.72 17.73 12.85
C GLY A 130 17.46 18.15 12.11
N THR A 131 16.98 19.36 12.39
CA THR A 131 15.82 19.93 11.71
C THR A 131 16.13 20.14 10.24
N GLY A 132 15.26 19.64 9.35
CA GLY A 132 15.43 19.75 7.90
C GLY A 132 16.23 18.62 7.25
N GLU A 133 16.87 17.74 8.04
CA GLU A 133 17.65 16.61 7.53
C GLU A 133 16.76 15.48 6.97
N SER A 134 15.47 15.46 7.33
CA SER A 134 14.56 14.43 6.81
C SER A 134 14.28 14.60 5.32
N ILE A 135 14.24 15.82 4.79
CA ILE A 135 13.88 16.05 3.38
C ILE A 135 14.92 15.46 2.42
N PRO A 136 16.24 15.79 2.53
CA PRO A 136 17.25 15.19 1.67
C PRO A 136 17.30 13.67 1.77
N TRP A 137 17.12 13.14 2.99
CA TRP A 137 17.04 11.69 3.20
C TRP A 137 15.89 11.08 2.41
N VAL A 138 14.66 11.60 2.59
CA VAL A 138 13.46 11.10 1.91
C VAL A 138 13.63 11.16 0.39
N GLN A 139 14.11 12.29 -0.14
CA GLN A 139 14.37 12.46 -1.57
C GLN A 139 15.34 11.39 -2.09
N GLN A 140 16.48 11.20 -1.42
CA GLN A 140 17.48 10.21 -1.82
C GLN A 140 16.91 8.78 -1.87
N GLN A 141 16.09 8.39 -0.88
CA GLN A 141 15.52 7.03 -0.86
C GLN A 141 14.47 6.83 -1.95
N ILE A 142 13.64 7.86 -2.20
CA ILE A 142 12.66 7.87 -3.29
C ILE A 142 13.37 7.77 -4.64
N ASP A 143 14.35 8.63 -4.90
CA ASP A 143 15.08 8.68 -6.17
C ASP A 143 15.78 7.36 -6.45
N ARG A 144 16.52 6.82 -5.47
CA ARG A 144 17.21 5.53 -5.61
C ARG A 144 16.23 4.41 -5.97
N GLY A 145 15.09 4.35 -5.29
CA GLY A 145 14.08 3.33 -5.52
C GLY A 145 13.40 3.46 -6.88
N PHE A 146 12.99 4.67 -7.25
CA PHE A 146 12.32 4.90 -8.53
C PHE A 146 13.26 4.79 -9.72
N THR A 147 14.52 5.22 -9.62
CA THR A 147 15.52 4.97 -10.68
C THR A 147 15.73 3.48 -10.91
N ALA A 148 15.76 2.67 -9.85
CA ALA A 148 15.86 1.21 -9.99
C ALA A 148 14.63 0.63 -10.70
N VAL A 149 13.43 1.03 -10.28
CA VAL A 149 12.16 0.59 -10.92
C VAL A 149 12.11 1.03 -12.38
N GLU A 150 12.48 2.26 -12.70
CA GLU A 150 12.51 2.79 -14.07
C GLU A 150 13.44 1.94 -14.94
N ASN A 151 14.65 1.63 -14.47
CA ASN A 151 15.59 0.79 -15.19
C ASN A 151 15.07 -0.64 -15.42
N MET A 152 14.29 -1.19 -14.48
CA MET A 152 13.69 -2.53 -14.63
C MET A 152 12.58 -2.58 -15.67
N ILE A 153 11.85 -1.47 -15.86
CA ILE A 153 10.74 -1.40 -16.83
C ILE A 153 11.16 -0.84 -18.18
N LYS A 154 12.40 -0.34 -18.34
CA LYS A 154 12.97 0.07 -19.63
C LYS A 154 12.90 -1.10 -20.62
N GLY A 155 12.14 -0.91 -21.70
CA GLY A 155 11.93 -1.94 -22.74
C GLY A 155 10.67 -2.79 -22.57
N CYS A 156 9.90 -2.61 -21.48
CA CYS A 156 8.57 -3.21 -21.33
C CYS A 156 7.55 -2.31 -22.05
N ALA A 157 7.34 -2.52 -23.35
CA ALA A 157 6.41 -1.74 -24.15
C ALA A 157 4.93 -2.16 -23.91
N GLY A 158 4.07 -1.19 -23.57
CA GLY A 158 2.62 -1.35 -23.41
C GLY A 158 1.96 -0.04 -22.94
N LYS A 159 0.62 0.06 -23.00
CA LYS A 159 -0.14 1.23 -22.51
C LYS A 159 -0.03 1.42 -20.99
N PHE A 160 0.37 0.36 -20.29
CA PHE A 160 0.78 0.29 -18.89
C PHE A 160 2.19 -0.33 -18.82
N ALA A 161 2.92 -0.13 -17.71
CA ALA A 161 4.31 -0.54 -17.53
C ALA A 161 4.64 -2.02 -17.84
N MET A 162 3.62 -2.86 -18.06
CA MET A 162 3.71 -4.28 -18.39
C MET A 162 2.55 -4.80 -19.30
N GLY A 163 1.89 -3.95 -20.09
CA GLY A 163 0.82 -4.36 -21.05
C GLY A 163 -0.39 -3.42 -21.12
N ASP A 164 -1.56 -3.92 -21.55
CA ASP A 164 -2.83 -3.17 -21.72
C ASP A 164 -3.87 -3.41 -20.58
N GLU A 165 -3.45 -4.01 -19.47
CA GLU A 165 -4.30 -4.26 -18.30
C GLU A 165 -3.80 -3.50 -17.04
N VAL A 166 -4.72 -3.16 -16.13
CA VAL A 166 -4.40 -2.50 -14.87
C VAL A 166 -3.74 -3.49 -13.90
N GLN A 167 -2.45 -3.34 -13.64
CA GLN A 167 -1.67 -4.25 -12.80
C GLN A 167 -1.26 -3.62 -11.46
N LEU A 168 -0.87 -4.45 -10.49
CA LEU A 168 -0.45 -4.09 -9.13
C LEU A 168 0.67 -3.02 -9.11
N VAL A 169 1.53 -3.02 -10.13
CA VAL A 169 2.55 -1.97 -10.35
C VAL A 169 1.93 -0.57 -10.47
N ARG A 170 0.67 -0.39 -10.85
CA ARG A 170 -0.02 0.91 -10.90
C ARG A 170 -0.49 1.39 -9.52
N MET A 171 -0.62 0.53 -8.52
CA MET A 171 -1.01 0.91 -7.16
C MET A 171 0.04 1.79 -6.46
N LEU A 172 1.24 1.86 -7.03
CA LEU A 172 2.45 2.34 -6.38
C LEU A 172 2.92 3.74 -6.82
N PRO A 173 2.80 4.19 -8.10
CA PRO A 173 3.30 5.50 -8.53
C PRO A 173 2.30 6.65 -8.37
N TYR A 174 0.99 6.39 -8.49
CA TYR A 174 -0.02 7.47 -8.57
C TYR A 174 -0.10 8.32 -7.29
N TYR A 175 0.15 7.73 -6.12
CA TYR A 175 0.17 8.49 -4.86
C TYR A 175 1.56 9.04 -4.51
N PHE A 176 2.63 8.38 -4.97
CA PHE A 176 4.01 8.84 -4.72
C PHE A 176 4.32 10.14 -5.45
N LEU A 177 3.84 10.32 -6.70
CA LEU A 177 3.91 11.63 -7.36
C LEU A 177 3.11 12.68 -6.58
N SER A 178 1.90 12.34 -6.12
CA SER A 178 1.06 13.30 -5.37
C SER A 178 1.67 13.72 -4.04
N LEU A 179 2.37 12.81 -3.34
CA LEU A 179 3.04 13.10 -2.07
C LEU A 179 4.38 13.84 -2.27
N TYR A 180 5.11 13.56 -3.35
CA TYR A 180 6.26 14.35 -3.77
C TYR A 180 5.86 15.81 -4.05
N PHE A 181 4.72 16.03 -4.73
CA PHE A 181 4.17 17.38 -4.92
C PHE A 181 3.65 18.01 -3.62
N LEU A 182 3.14 17.24 -2.66
CA LEU A 182 2.65 17.75 -1.38
C LEU A 182 3.76 18.07 -0.37
N LEU A 183 4.88 17.34 -0.42
CA LEU A 183 6.03 17.53 0.48
C LEU A 183 7.01 18.61 -0.01
N LEU A 184 6.94 19.00 -1.28
CA LEU A 184 7.77 20.07 -1.86
C LEU A 184 7.04 21.41 -2.03
N ASN A 185 5.74 21.50 -1.75
CA ASN A 185 4.93 22.72 -1.88
C ASN A 185 4.25 23.16 -0.58
N THR A 186 4.82 22.83 0.58
CA THR A 186 4.48 23.40 1.90
C THR A 186 5.75 23.73 2.64
#